data_AF-A0A436BKA0-F1
#
_entry.id   AF-A0A436BKA0-F1
#
_cell.length_a   1.000
_cell.length_b   1.000
_cell.length_c   1.000
_cell.angle_alpha   90.00
_cell.angle_beta   90.00
_cell.angle_gamma   90.00
#
_symmetry.space_group_name_H-M   'P 1'
#
loop_
_entity.id
_entity.type
_entity.pdbx_description
1 polymer ?
#
loop_
_entity_poly.entity_id
_entity_poly.type
_entity_poly.pdbx_seq_one_letter_code
_entity_poly.pdbx_strand_id
1 'polypeptide(L)'
;NGPVTTRLMSVDDAIAEGAMALFGEKYGDEVRVVSMGTGLHGAKANRPYSVELCGGTHVRATGDIGLVRVVSDSAVAAGVRRIEALTGEAARKHLDEQDRRLKATAAVLKISPADVPARVETLLEERKKLEKELTEARKKLALGGGSSADAPAANETVAGVGFLGKTVSGVSPKDLKPLADAGKTSLGSGVVVFVGSGEDNKASGFRSFGETPETV
;
A
#
# COMPACT_ATOMS: atom_id res chain seq x y z
N ASN A 1 -29.30 -24.46 -3.45
CA ASN A 1 -29.33 -25.20 -4.72
C ASN A 1 -30.76 -25.23 -5.29
N GLY A 2 -31.43 -24.09 -5.35
CA GLY A 2 -32.81 -24.03 -5.87
C GLY A 2 -32.80 -24.10 -7.40
N PRO A 3 -33.88 -24.57 -8.03
CA PRO A 3 -33.96 -24.60 -9.49
C PRO A 3 -33.87 -23.19 -10.08
N VAL A 4 -33.27 -23.11 -11.26
CA VAL A 4 -33.29 -21.93 -12.13
C VAL A 4 -34.16 -22.28 -13.31
N THR A 5 -35.29 -21.60 -13.45
CA THR A 5 -36.29 -21.90 -14.48
C THR A 5 -36.40 -20.75 -15.47
N THR A 6 -36.75 -21.08 -16.71
CA THR A 6 -36.90 -20.11 -17.79
C THR A 6 -38.24 -20.32 -18.47
N ARG A 7 -38.97 -19.24 -18.73
CA ARG A 7 -40.27 -19.27 -19.43
C ARG A 7 -40.33 -18.17 -20.48
N LEU A 8 -40.99 -18.44 -21.60
CA LEU A 8 -41.37 -17.42 -22.57
C LEU A 8 -42.76 -16.92 -22.22
N MET A 9 -42.96 -15.61 -22.20
CA MET A 9 -44.26 -14.97 -21.94
C MET A 9 -44.30 -13.55 -22.49
N SER A 10 -45.48 -12.92 -22.45
CA SER A 10 -45.62 -11.52 -22.83
C SER A 10 -44.88 -10.60 -21.87
N VAL A 11 -44.49 -9.41 -22.34
CA VAL A 11 -43.85 -8.38 -21.50
C VAL A 11 -44.76 -7.99 -20.33
N ASP A 12 -46.06 -7.85 -20.58
CA ASP A 12 -47.03 -7.45 -19.57
C ASP A 12 -47.15 -8.49 -18.46
N ASP A 13 -47.19 -9.79 -18.82
CA ASP A 13 -47.22 -10.88 -17.85
C ASP A 13 -45.93 -10.92 -17.01
N ALA A 14 -44.77 -10.72 -17.66
CA ALA A 14 -43.48 -10.71 -16.96
C ALA A 14 -43.39 -9.57 -15.92
N ILE A 15 -43.88 -8.38 -16.28
CA ILE A 15 -43.94 -7.23 -15.35
C ILE A 15 -44.91 -7.52 -14.20
N ALA A 16 -46.06 -8.14 -14.49
CA ALA A 16 -47.03 -8.52 -13.47
C ALA A 16 -46.47 -9.55 -12.47
N GLU A 17 -45.57 -10.44 -12.90
CA GLU A 17 -44.86 -11.38 -12.04
C GLU A 17 -43.72 -10.74 -11.21
N GLY A 18 -43.46 -9.45 -11.42
CA GLY A 18 -42.42 -8.70 -10.72
C GLY A 18 -41.03 -8.92 -11.30
N ALA A 19 -40.94 -9.25 -12.60
CA ALA A 19 -39.66 -9.29 -13.30
C ALA A 19 -39.02 -7.90 -13.29
N MET A 20 -37.74 -7.83 -12.91
CA MET A 20 -36.96 -6.62 -13.09
C MET A 20 -36.62 -6.46 -14.58
N ALA A 21 -37.02 -5.32 -15.14
CA ALA A 21 -36.64 -4.92 -16.49
C ALA A 21 -35.49 -3.91 -16.39
N LEU A 22 -34.50 -4.06 -17.28
CA LEU A 22 -33.45 -3.06 -17.41
C LEU A 22 -34.02 -1.83 -18.13
N PHE A 23 -33.87 -0.66 -17.49
CA PHE A 23 -34.32 0.62 -18.04
C PHE A 23 -33.58 0.92 -19.36
N GLY A 24 -34.34 1.22 -20.42
CA GLY A 24 -33.81 1.70 -21.71
C GLY A 24 -33.74 0.68 -22.83
N GLU A 25 -34.07 -0.60 -22.58
CA GLU A 25 -34.15 -1.61 -23.64
C GLU A 25 -35.56 -1.71 -24.23
N LYS A 26 -35.64 -1.89 -25.56
CA LYS A 26 -36.90 -2.20 -26.25
C LYS A 26 -37.07 -3.71 -26.29
N TYR A 27 -38.11 -4.21 -25.64
CA TYR A 27 -38.48 -5.63 -25.67
C TYR A 27 -39.45 -5.90 -26.82
N GLY A 28 -39.39 -7.09 -27.41
CA GLY A 28 -40.41 -7.57 -28.35
C GLY A 28 -41.66 -8.06 -27.61
N ASP A 29 -42.65 -8.54 -28.36
CA ASP A 29 -43.94 -8.99 -27.78
C ASP A 29 -43.79 -10.21 -26.85
N GLU A 30 -42.75 -11.01 -27.04
CA GLU A 30 -42.40 -12.16 -26.21
C GLU A 30 -40.99 -11.98 -25.60
N VAL A 31 -40.88 -12.27 -24.31
CA VAL A 31 -39.63 -12.18 -23.54
C VAL A 31 -39.33 -13.48 -22.79
N ARG A 32 -38.05 -13.73 -22.58
CA ARG A 32 -37.57 -14.84 -21.74
C ARG A 32 -37.37 -14.37 -20.30
N VAL A 33 -38.20 -14.88 -19.41
CA VAL A 33 -38.10 -14.66 -17.97
C VAL A 33 -37.28 -15.75 -17.32
N VAL A 34 -36.34 -15.37 -16.49
CA VAL A 34 -35.52 -16.27 -15.68
C VAL A 34 -35.88 -16.08 -14.22
N SER A 35 -36.18 -17.17 -13.51
CA SER A 35 -36.50 -17.15 -12.09
C SER A 35 -35.51 -18.02 -11.31
N MET A 36 -34.96 -17.49 -10.22
CA MET A 36 -33.96 -18.20 -9.42
C MET A 36 -34.05 -17.91 -7.93
N GLY A 37 -33.71 -18.94 -7.14
CA GLY A 37 -33.67 -18.90 -5.68
C GLY A 37 -35.06 -18.79 -5.04
N THR A 38 -35.09 -18.87 -3.72
CA THR A 38 -36.31 -18.71 -2.92
C THR A 38 -36.04 -17.68 -1.84
N GLY A 39 -36.87 -16.65 -1.76
CA GLY A 39 -36.81 -15.68 -0.68
C GLY A 39 -37.09 -16.38 0.65
N LEU A 40 -36.13 -16.29 1.57
CA LEU A 40 -36.24 -16.91 2.90
C LEU A 40 -36.97 -16.01 3.89
N HIS A 41 -36.90 -14.69 3.67
CA HIS A 41 -37.39 -13.68 4.60
C HIS A 41 -38.03 -12.49 3.87
N GLY A 42 -38.79 -11.69 4.62
CA GLY A 42 -39.37 -10.42 4.14
C GLY A 42 -40.50 -10.61 3.15
N ALA A 43 -40.78 -9.56 2.37
CA ALA A 43 -41.90 -9.52 1.44
C ALA A 43 -41.87 -10.63 0.36
N LYS A 44 -40.70 -11.20 0.06
CA LYS A 44 -40.52 -12.29 -0.92
C LYS A 44 -40.42 -13.69 -0.28
N ALA A 45 -40.80 -13.84 1.00
CA ALA A 45 -40.78 -15.15 1.65
C ALA A 45 -41.56 -16.21 0.86
N ASN A 46 -40.94 -17.37 0.63
CA ASN A 46 -41.48 -18.49 -0.17
C ASN A 46 -41.79 -18.17 -1.64
N ARG A 47 -41.27 -17.06 -2.18
CA ARG A 47 -41.39 -16.69 -3.60
C ARG A 47 -40.02 -16.71 -4.27
N PRO A 48 -39.93 -16.73 -5.62
CA PRO A 48 -38.65 -16.57 -6.31
C PRO A 48 -37.89 -15.35 -5.80
N TYR A 49 -36.60 -15.50 -5.52
CA TYR A 49 -35.80 -14.41 -4.97
C TYR A 49 -35.55 -13.34 -6.03
N SER A 50 -35.12 -13.77 -7.21
CA SER A 50 -34.88 -12.95 -8.40
C SER A 50 -35.69 -13.49 -9.57
N VAL A 51 -36.35 -12.57 -10.27
CA VAL A 51 -37.12 -12.80 -11.49
C VAL A 51 -36.69 -11.68 -12.44
N GLU A 52 -36.09 -12.05 -13.57
CA GLU A 52 -35.42 -11.10 -14.45
C GLU A 52 -35.75 -11.40 -15.92
N LEU A 53 -35.75 -10.37 -16.75
CA LEU A 53 -35.70 -10.52 -18.20
C LEU A 53 -34.26 -10.77 -18.63
N CYS A 54 -33.94 -11.97 -19.12
CA CYS A 54 -32.58 -12.29 -19.56
C CYS A 54 -32.58 -13.29 -20.73
N GLY A 55 -31.92 -12.90 -21.83
CA GLY A 55 -31.69 -13.74 -23.00
C GLY A 55 -30.45 -14.65 -22.91
N GLY A 56 -29.63 -14.50 -21.86
CA GLY A 56 -28.38 -15.23 -21.70
C GLY A 56 -28.53 -16.70 -21.28
N THR A 57 -27.43 -17.44 -21.32
CA THR A 57 -27.36 -18.80 -20.80
C THR A 57 -27.41 -18.81 -19.27
N HIS A 58 -28.12 -19.78 -18.70
CA HIS A 58 -28.20 -19.96 -17.25
C HIS A 58 -27.91 -21.41 -16.87
N VAL A 59 -27.50 -21.59 -15.62
CA VAL A 59 -27.40 -22.88 -14.95
C VAL A 59 -28.79 -23.50 -14.72
N ARG A 60 -28.84 -24.79 -14.34
CA ARG A 60 -30.11 -25.48 -14.02
C ARG A 60 -30.52 -25.29 -12.56
N ALA A 61 -29.55 -25.14 -11.67
CA ALA A 61 -29.80 -24.86 -10.27
C ALA A 61 -28.76 -23.87 -9.71
N THR A 62 -29.12 -23.11 -8.68
CA THR A 62 -28.22 -22.07 -8.13
C THR A 62 -26.93 -22.64 -7.53
N GLY A 63 -26.92 -23.92 -7.16
CA GLY A 63 -25.71 -24.58 -6.67
C GLY A 63 -24.69 -24.90 -7.78
N ASP A 64 -25.11 -24.98 -9.05
CA ASP A 64 -24.22 -25.20 -10.19
C ASP A 64 -23.23 -24.03 -10.38
N ILE A 65 -23.56 -22.84 -9.86
CA ILE A 65 -22.67 -21.66 -9.86
C ILE A 65 -21.44 -21.91 -8.98
N GLY A 66 -21.59 -22.74 -7.94
CA GLY A 66 -20.55 -23.05 -6.98
C GLY A 66 -20.15 -21.85 -6.11
N LEU A 67 -18.86 -21.81 -5.77
CA LEU A 67 -18.28 -20.72 -4.98
C LEU A 67 -18.48 -19.37 -5.70
N VAL A 68 -18.80 -18.32 -4.94
CA VAL A 68 -18.79 -16.93 -5.42
C VAL A 68 -17.80 -16.15 -4.57
N ARG A 69 -16.83 -15.51 -5.20
CA ARG A 69 -15.82 -14.68 -4.52
C ARG A 69 -15.83 -13.27 -5.09
N VAL A 70 -16.19 -12.29 -4.27
CA VAL A 70 -15.99 -10.87 -4.57
C VAL A 70 -14.49 -10.56 -4.55
N VAL A 71 -13.96 -10.02 -5.65
CA VAL A 71 -12.55 -9.66 -5.81
C VAL A 71 -12.31 -8.16 -5.63
N SER A 72 -13.30 -7.33 -5.99
CA SER A 72 -13.22 -5.88 -5.78
C SER A 72 -14.61 -5.28 -5.55
N ASP A 73 -14.63 -4.17 -4.81
CA ASP A 73 -15.80 -3.33 -4.60
C ASP A 73 -15.33 -1.87 -4.59
N SER A 74 -15.83 -1.08 -5.54
CA SER A 74 -15.42 0.31 -5.74
C SER A 74 -16.60 1.23 -6.06
N ALA A 75 -16.53 2.47 -5.60
CA ALA A 75 -17.50 3.51 -5.96
C ALA A 75 -17.17 4.06 -7.35
N VAL A 76 -18.15 4.11 -8.24
CA VAL A 76 -17.99 4.62 -9.62
C VAL A 76 -18.63 5.99 -9.81
N ALA A 77 -19.73 6.25 -9.10
CA ALA A 77 -20.41 7.54 -9.05
C ALA A 77 -21.19 7.69 -7.73
N ALA A 78 -21.78 8.85 -7.48
CA ALA A 78 -22.63 9.07 -6.31
C ALA A 78 -23.80 8.06 -6.29
N GLY A 79 -23.86 7.23 -5.25
CA GLY A 79 -24.87 6.18 -5.11
C GLY A 79 -24.65 4.94 -5.97
N VAL A 80 -23.56 4.83 -6.74
CA VAL A 80 -23.29 3.70 -7.65
C VAL A 80 -21.99 2.99 -7.28
N ARG A 81 -22.07 1.66 -7.08
CA ARG A 81 -20.93 0.79 -6.77
C ARG A 81 -20.76 -0.30 -7.82
N ARG A 82 -19.52 -0.63 -8.12
CA ARG A 82 -19.13 -1.76 -8.97
C ARG A 82 -18.57 -2.86 -8.08
N ILE A 83 -19.18 -4.03 -8.19
CA ILE A 83 -18.71 -5.26 -7.57
C ILE A 83 -18.15 -6.14 -8.69
N GLU A 84 -16.91 -6.57 -8.55
CA GLU A 84 -16.32 -7.59 -9.41
C GLU A 84 -16.27 -8.90 -8.62
N ALA A 85 -16.72 -9.98 -9.23
CA ALA A 85 -16.75 -11.29 -8.60
C ALA A 85 -16.41 -12.40 -9.59
N LEU A 86 -15.80 -13.46 -9.07
CA LEU A 86 -15.55 -14.71 -9.77
C LEU A 86 -16.48 -15.78 -9.21
N THR A 87 -16.83 -16.76 -10.04
CA THR A 87 -17.61 -17.93 -9.61
C THR A 87 -16.96 -19.24 -10.01
N GLY A 88 -17.44 -20.35 -9.43
CA GLY A 88 -17.05 -21.71 -9.78
C GLY A 88 -15.53 -21.96 -9.74
N GLU A 89 -15.02 -22.59 -10.79
CA GLU A 89 -13.59 -22.94 -10.91
C GLU A 89 -12.67 -21.71 -10.89
N ALA A 90 -13.10 -20.60 -11.50
CA ALA A 90 -12.31 -19.36 -11.51
C ALA A 90 -12.16 -18.79 -10.09
N ALA A 91 -13.23 -18.84 -9.29
CA ALA A 91 -13.17 -18.45 -7.88
C ALA A 91 -12.26 -19.38 -7.07
N ARG A 92 -12.33 -20.70 -7.29
CA ARG A 92 -11.46 -21.67 -6.60
C ARG A 92 -9.98 -21.42 -6.91
N LYS A 93 -9.62 -21.33 -8.20
CA LYS A 93 -8.25 -21.04 -8.64
C LYS A 93 -7.74 -19.71 -8.09
N HIS A 94 -8.60 -18.70 -8.03
CA HIS A 94 -8.24 -17.42 -7.42
C HIS A 94 -7.86 -17.59 -5.94
N LEU A 95 -8.67 -18.30 -5.15
CA LEU A 95 -8.37 -18.54 -3.73
C LEU A 95 -7.11 -19.39 -3.54
N ASP A 96 -6.93 -20.45 -4.33
CA ASP A 96 -5.72 -21.28 -4.31
C ASP A 96 -4.46 -20.45 -4.57
N GLU A 97 -4.53 -19.50 -5.52
CA GLU A 97 -3.42 -18.60 -5.81
C GLU A 97 -3.19 -17.55 -4.71
N GLN A 98 -4.23 -17.11 -3.99
CA GLN A 98 -4.03 -16.26 -2.80
C GLN A 98 -3.34 -17.03 -1.68
N ASP A 99 -3.77 -18.27 -1.41
CA ASP A 99 -3.17 -19.15 -0.41
C ASP A 99 -1.70 -19.45 -0.74
N ARG A 100 -1.41 -19.78 -2.00
CA ARG A 100 -0.05 -20.00 -2.49
C ARG A 100 0.84 -18.78 -2.26
N ARG A 101 0.37 -17.57 -2.59
CA ARG A 101 1.10 -16.32 -2.37
C ARG A 101 1.37 -16.06 -0.89
N LEU A 102 0.37 -16.27 -0.04
CA LEU A 102 0.55 -16.10 1.41
C LEU A 102 1.56 -17.10 1.99
N LYS A 103 1.47 -18.37 1.60
CA LYS A 103 2.43 -19.41 2.02
C LYS A 103 3.85 -19.13 1.54
N ALA A 104 4.02 -18.62 0.32
CA ALA A 104 5.32 -18.22 -0.19
C ALA A 104 5.94 -17.10 0.65
N THR A 105 5.16 -16.06 0.99
CA THR A 105 5.59 -14.97 1.88
C THR A 105 5.96 -15.50 3.27
N ALA A 106 5.12 -16.37 3.84
CA ALA A 106 5.37 -16.97 5.15
C ALA A 106 6.67 -17.78 5.17
N ALA A 107 6.97 -18.53 4.09
CA ALA A 107 8.19 -19.30 3.95
C ALA A 107 9.45 -18.41 3.92
N VAL A 108 9.41 -17.27 3.22
CA VAL A 108 10.50 -16.29 3.22
C VAL A 108 10.75 -15.74 4.62
N LEU A 109 9.67 -15.47 5.36
CA LEU A 109 9.72 -14.97 6.73
C LEU A 109 9.98 -16.06 7.79
N LYS A 110 9.98 -17.34 7.40
CA LYS A 110 10.14 -18.53 8.26
C LYS A 110 9.14 -18.60 9.42
N ILE A 111 7.88 -18.30 9.13
CA ILE A 111 6.76 -18.30 10.09
C ILE A 111 5.53 -18.99 9.50
N SER A 112 4.47 -19.14 10.30
CA SER A 112 3.17 -19.59 9.81
C SER A 112 2.48 -18.51 8.97
N PRO A 113 1.67 -18.87 7.94
CA PRO A 113 0.82 -17.93 7.19
C PRO A 113 -0.03 -17.01 8.08
N ALA A 114 -0.50 -17.52 9.22
CA ALA A 114 -1.32 -16.75 10.16
C ALA A 114 -0.56 -15.58 10.81
N ASP A 115 0.76 -15.74 10.99
CA ASP A 115 1.60 -14.76 11.68
C ASP A 115 2.18 -13.70 10.75
N VAL A 116 1.97 -13.85 9.42
CA VAL A 116 2.54 -12.94 8.40
C VAL A 116 2.21 -11.48 8.65
N PRO A 117 0.95 -11.09 8.93
CA PRO A 117 0.62 -9.67 9.17
C PRO A 117 1.43 -9.06 10.33
N ALA A 118 1.44 -9.74 11.49
CA ALA A 118 2.13 -9.25 12.68
C ALA A 118 3.66 -9.19 12.48
N ARG A 119 4.23 -10.16 11.76
CA ARG A 119 5.67 -10.15 11.44
C ARG A 119 6.04 -9.01 10.49
N VAL A 120 5.20 -8.72 9.50
CA VAL A 120 5.42 -7.60 8.58
C VAL A 120 5.39 -6.26 9.33
N GLU A 121 4.43 -6.05 10.23
CA GLU A 121 4.38 -4.84 11.08
C GLU A 121 5.66 -4.70 11.92
N THR A 122 6.10 -5.79 12.56
CA THR A 122 7.33 -5.80 13.37
C THR A 122 8.55 -5.44 12.52
N LEU A 123 8.68 -6.03 11.32
CA LEU A 123 9.79 -5.74 10.41
C LEU A 123 9.81 -4.28 9.94
N LEU A 124 8.64 -3.66 9.75
CA LEU A 124 8.57 -2.24 9.37
C LEU A 124 9.04 -1.32 10.50
N GLU A 125 8.68 -1.63 11.75
CA GLU A 125 9.15 -0.88 12.92
C GLU A 125 10.64 -1.10 13.18
N GLU A 126 11.13 -2.34 13.07
CA GLU A 126 12.56 -2.67 13.13
C GLU A 126 13.35 -1.91 12.06
N ARG A 127 12.87 -1.89 10.81
CA ARG A 127 13.49 -1.14 9.71
C ARG A 127 13.59 0.35 10.04
N LYS A 128 12.50 0.96 10.52
CA LYS A 128 12.47 2.38 10.89
C LYS A 128 13.41 2.69 12.06
N LYS A 129 13.54 1.79 13.03
CA LYS A 129 14.49 1.91 14.14
C LYS A 129 15.94 1.83 13.65
N LEU A 130 16.25 0.83 12.83
CA LEU A 130 17.59 0.65 12.24
C LEU A 130 17.99 1.85 11.37
N GLU A 131 17.06 2.43 10.59
CA GLU A 131 17.32 3.65 9.81
C GLU A 131 17.70 4.85 10.70
N LYS A 132 17.06 5.01 11.85
CA LYS A 132 17.40 6.05 12.83
C LYS A 132 18.77 5.79 13.46
N GLU A 133 19.01 4.58 13.94
CA GLU A 133 20.29 4.18 14.55
C GLU A 133 21.45 4.33 13.56
N LEU A 134 21.25 3.97 12.29
CA LEU A 134 22.23 4.17 11.23
C LEU A 134 22.56 5.65 11.02
N THR A 135 21.53 6.52 11.02
CA THR A 135 21.71 7.96 10.90
C THR A 135 22.49 8.54 12.09
N GLU A 136 22.16 8.10 13.32
CA GLU A 136 22.87 8.52 14.53
C GLU A 136 24.32 8.02 14.57
N ALA A 137 24.56 6.76 14.20
CA ALA A 137 25.89 6.18 14.11
C ALA A 137 26.76 6.93 13.09
N ARG A 138 26.21 7.23 11.90
CA ARG A 138 26.88 8.05 10.88
C ARG A 138 27.21 9.45 11.38
N LYS A 139 26.29 10.09 12.14
CA LYS A 139 26.56 11.39 12.79
C LYS A 139 27.70 11.29 13.81
N LYS A 140 27.72 10.27 14.67
CA LYS A 140 28.80 10.05 15.65
C LYS A 140 30.15 9.80 14.98
N LEU A 141 30.19 9.00 13.92
CA LEU A 141 31.42 8.76 13.15
C LEU A 141 31.96 10.04 12.52
N ALA A 142 31.09 10.83 11.88
CA ALA A 142 31.44 12.12 11.28
C ALA A 142 31.95 13.15 12.30
N LEU A 143 31.41 13.15 13.52
CA LEU A 143 31.83 14.04 14.61
C LEU A 143 33.10 13.57 15.35
N GLY A 144 33.69 12.42 15.00
CA GLY A 144 35.01 12.00 15.50
C GLY A 144 35.08 10.62 16.16
N GLY A 145 34.05 9.77 16.03
CA GLY A 145 34.07 8.40 16.55
C GLY A 145 34.91 7.40 15.75
N GLY A 146 35.47 7.80 14.61
CA GLY A 146 36.41 6.98 13.83
C GLY A 146 37.85 7.43 14.08
N SER A 147 38.56 6.72 14.95
CA SER A 147 40.02 6.74 14.98
C SER A 147 40.59 6.08 13.72
N SER A 148 40.38 6.69 12.55
CA SER A 148 41.20 6.39 11.39
C SER A 148 42.42 7.29 11.45
N ALA A 149 43.58 6.68 11.64
CA ALA A 149 44.90 7.28 11.81
C ALA A 149 45.41 8.09 10.58
N ASP A 150 44.53 8.46 9.65
CA ASP A 150 44.85 9.02 8.33
C ASP A 150 43.94 10.21 7.92
N ALA A 151 43.21 10.83 8.85
CA ALA A 151 42.47 12.07 8.56
C ALA A 151 43.26 13.31 9.02
N PRO A 152 43.88 14.09 8.13
CA PRO A 152 44.38 15.42 8.48
C PRO A 152 43.18 16.37 8.56
N ALA A 153 42.83 16.76 9.78
CA ALA A 153 42.33 18.09 10.15
C ALA A 153 41.89 18.02 11.62
N ALA A 154 42.87 17.97 12.52
CA ALA A 154 42.69 18.52 13.85
C ALA A 154 42.21 19.97 13.68
N ASN A 155 41.25 20.41 14.48
CA ASN A 155 40.71 21.78 14.45
C ASN A 155 41.82 22.81 14.13
N GLU A 156 41.70 23.50 13.01
CA GLU A 156 42.73 24.45 12.56
C GLU A 156 42.32 25.86 12.98
N THR A 157 43.28 26.70 13.32
CA THR A 157 43.03 28.13 13.57
C THR A 157 43.51 28.93 12.37
N VAL A 158 42.58 29.56 11.64
CA VAL A 158 42.89 30.40 10.48
C VAL A 158 42.61 31.86 10.86
N ALA A 159 43.64 32.70 10.89
CA ALA A 159 43.54 34.12 11.23
C ALA A 159 42.81 34.38 12.58
N GLY A 160 43.04 33.53 13.59
CA GLY A 160 42.39 33.64 14.91
C GLY A 160 40.98 33.04 15.00
N VAL A 161 40.45 32.50 13.91
CA VAL A 161 39.13 31.85 13.86
C VAL A 161 39.29 30.34 13.79
N GLY A 162 38.58 29.59 14.64
CA GLY A 162 38.56 28.13 14.59
C GLY A 162 37.89 27.62 13.31
N PHE A 163 38.47 26.60 12.68
CA PHE A 163 37.98 25.99 11.45
C PHE A 163 37.90 24.46 11.59
N LEU A 164 36.76 23.90 11.19
CA LEU A 164 36.55 22.46 11.06
C LEU A 164 35.98 22.14 9.68
N GLY A 165 36.83 21.58 8.82
CA GLY A 165 36.45 21.05 7.52
C GLY A 165 36.49 19.52 7.53
N LYS A 166 35.38 18.84 7.20
CA LYS A 166 35.38 17.38 7.04
C LYS A 166 34.54 16.92 5.86
N THR A 167 35.06 15.94 5.12
CA THR A 167 34.28 15.20 4.12
C THR A 167 33.64 14.00 4.80
N VAL A 168 32.34 13.81 4.59
CA VAL A 168 31.55 12.73 5.20
C VAL A 168 30.85 11.93 4.13
N SER A 169 30.94 10.60 4.20
CA SER A 169 30.30 9.70 3.24
C SER A 169 29.04 9.07 3.83
N GLY A 170 28.02 8.85 2.98
CA GLY A 170 26.77 8.19 3.37
C GLY A 170 25.85 9.04 4.27
N VAL A 171 26.10 10.34 4.42
CA VAL A 171 25.22 11.26 5.15
C VAL A 171 24.26 11.93 4.17
N SER A 172 22.95 11.89 4.46
CA SER A 172 21.97 12.53 3.59
C SER A 172 22.13 14.06 3.63
N PRO A 173 21.80 14.79 2.55
CA PRO A 173 21.87 16.26 2.55
C PRO A 173 21.07 16.92 3.68
N LYS A 174 19.97 16.29 4.13
CA LYS A 174 19.13 16.77 5.23
C LYS A 174 19.83 16.67 6.59
N ASP A 175 20.77 15.74 6.74
CA ASP A 175 21.51 15.51 7.98
C ASP A 175 22.81 16.34 8.09
N LEU A 176 23.27 16.96 6.99
CA LEU A 176 24.46 17.81 6.98
C LEU A 176 24.30 19.08 7.84
N LYS A 177 23.10 19.68 7.85
CA LYS A 177 22.82 20.86 8.68
C LYS A 177 22.95 20.56 10.18
N PRO A 178 22.23 19.56 10.74
CA PRO A 178 22.42 19.15 12.14
C PRO A 178 23.86 18.77 12.48
N LEU A 179 24.58 18.16 11.54
CA LEU A 179 25.99 17.79 11.72
C LEU A 179 26.90 19.03 11.84
N ALA A 180 26.70 20.03 10.98
CA ALA A 180 27.43 21.29 11.02
C ALA A 180 27.13 22.10 12.28
N ASP A 181 25.87 22.11 12.73
CA ASP A 181 25.48 22.75 13.99
C ASP A 181 26.17 22.08 15.19
N ALA A 182 26.22 20.74 15.22
CA ALA A 182 26.94 20.00 16.26
C ALA A 182 28.46 20.28 16.22
N GLY A 183 29.07 20.32 15.03
CA GLY A 183 30.48 20.70 14.89
C GLY A 183 30.75 22.13 15.37
N LYS A 184 29.82 23.05 15.13
CA LYS A 184 29.92 24.44 15.61
C LYS A 184 29.86 24.51 17.13
N THR A 185 28.97 23.74 17.77
CA THR A 185 28.93 23.62 19.23
C THR A 185 30.25 23.08 19.80
N SER A 186 30.88 22.10 19.14
CA SER A 186 32.18 21.55 19.58
C SER A 186 33.34 22.54 19.45
N LEU A 187 33.30 23.46 18.48
CA LEU A 187 34.31 24.52 18.32
C LEU A 187 34.08 25.74 19.23
N GLY A 188 32.86 25.94 19.72
CA GLY A 188 32.47 27.15 20.46
C GLY A 188 32.26 28.36 19.54
N SER A 189 33.31 28.81 18.84
CA SER A 189 33.26 29.89 17.83
C SER A 189 34.18 29.56 16.66
N GLY A 190 33.71 29.77 15.42
CA GLY A 190 34.46 29.38 14.23
C GLY A 190 33.62 29.07 13.00
N VAL A 191 34.27 28.55 11.97
CA VAL A 191 33.67 28.14 10.69
C VAL A 191 33.67 26.62 10.60
N VAL A 192 32.50 26.03 10.33
CA VAL A 192 32.35 24.58 10.12
C VAL A 192 31.88 24.32 8.70
N VAL A 193 32.57 23.42 8.00
CA VAL A 193 32.22 22.98 6.66
C VAL A 193 32.18 21.46 6.63
N PHE A 194 31.02 20.90 6.31
CA PHE A 194 30.88 19.49 6.00
C PHE A 194 30.53 19.29 4.53
N VAL A 195 31.26 18.40 3.86
CA VAL A 195 30.98 18.02 2.47
C VAL A 195 30.52 16.56 2.45
N GLY A 196 29.26 16.35 2.09
CA GLY A 196 28.67 15.04 1.85
C GLY A 196 28.92 14.56 0.42
N SER A 197 29.47 13.36 0.25
CA SER A 197 29.41 12.65 -1.04
C SER A 197 28.18 11.74 -1.08
N GLY A 198 27.22 12.06 -1.95
CA GLY A 198 26.06 11.20 -2.21
C GLY A 198 26.41 10.06 -3.19
N GLU A 199 25.58 9.01 -3.20
CA GLU A 199 25.74 7.84 -4.10
C GLU A 199 25.69 8.23 -5.60
N ASP A 200 25.09 9.37 -5.95
CA ASP A 200 24.91 9.85 -7.34
C ASP A 200 26.08 10.68 -7.90
N ASN A 201 27.29 10.58 -7.35
CA ASN A 201 28.44 11.40 -7.73
C ASN A 201 28.19 12.93 -7.63
N LYS A 202 27.22 13.33 -6.80
CA LYS A 202 26.88 14.72 -6.47
C LYS A 202 27.41 15.04 -5.08
N ALA A 203 28.14 16.15 -4.96
CA ALA A 203 28.60 16.68 -3.67
C ALA A 203 27.55 17.64 -3.09
N SER A 204 27.21 17.46 -1.82
CA SER A 204 26.37 18.39 -1.06
C SER A 204 27.21 18.99 0.06
N GLY A 205 27.40 20.30 0.05
CA GLY A 205 28.14 21.01 1.09
C GLY A 205 27.18 21.75 2.04
N PHE A 206 27.49 21.74 3.33
CA PHE A 206 26.83 22.62 4.29
C PHE A 206 27.88 23.37 5.12
N ARG A 207 27.69 24.68 5.26
CA ARG A 207 28.57 25.58 6.01
C ARG A 207 27.79 26.27 7.11
N SER A 208 28.35 26.27 8.32
CA SER A 208 27.82 26.99 9.48
C SER A 208 28.88 27.93 10.04
N PHE A 209 28.46 29.12 10.45
CA PHE A 209 29.32 30.15 11.04
C PHE A 209 28.90 30.41 12.48
N GLY A 210 29.84 30.39 13.41
CA GLY A 210 29.69 30.98 14.73
C GLY A 210 30.03 32.45 14.72
N GLU A 211 29.33 33.23 15.54
CA GLU A 211 29.74 34.61 15.80
C GLU A 211 31.13 34.57 16.44
N THR A 212 32.08 35.24 15.78
CA THR A 212 33.32 35.64 16.41
C THR A 212 32.96 36.68 17.47
N PRO A 213 33.46 36.58 18.72
CA PRO A 213 33.39 37.70 19.63
C PRO A 213 34.00 38.90 18.92
N GLU A 214 33.26 40.00 18.78
CA GLU A 214 33.82 41.25 18.30
C GLU A 214 35.04 41.57 19.18
N THR A 215 36.23 41.51 18.59
CA THR A 215 37.42 42.12 19.18
C THR A 215 37.12 43.60 19.35
N VAL A 216 37.05 44.02 20.62
CA VAL A 216 37.13 45.43 21.06
C VAL A 216 38.35 46.12 20.46
#